data_AF-A0A3B8N359-F1
#
_entry.id   AF-A0A3B8N359-F1
#
_cell.length_a   1.000
_cell.length_b   1.000
_cell.length_c   1.000
_cell.angle_alpha   90.00
_cell.angle_beta   90.00
_cell.angle_gamma   90.00
#
_symmetry.space_group_name_H-M   'P 1'
#
loop_
_entity.id
_entity.type
_entity.pdbx_description
1 polymer ?
#
loop_
_entity_poly.entity_id
_entity_poly.type
_entity_poly.pdbx_seq_one_letter_code
_entity_poly.pdbx_strand_id
1 'polypeptide(L)'
;MFEREYAFKGKHATYVKKLSEVLFPRYIDVYIIAPIVGLYYNRTASIDETEDDTAKIFAEQLVAERKHLEFAYKLVILCYKNDNFNEDFEKRIERVFSTDEEVIKENMKIFNEYVLGGIEVLYEKIIEENDGDYIGNFVEFVNDFQREIMVSNGENKLSDSTLIKEILKDY
;
A
#
# COMPACT_ATOMS: atom_id res chain seq x y z
N MET A 1 12.75 9.18 -4.90
CA MET A 1 11.38 8.62 -4.92
C MET A 1 10.40 9.69 -4.48
N PHE A 2 9.16 9.70 -5.00
CA PHE A 2 8.09 10.64 -4.59
C PHE A 2 8.40 12.14 -4.71
N GLU A 3 9.14 12.53 -5.76
CA GLU A 3 9.52 13.94 -6.00
C GLU A 3 8.94 14.51 -7.29
N ARG A 4 8.34 13.66 -8.12
CA ARG A 4 7.77 14.00 -9.42
C ARG A 4 6.31 13.60 -9.43
N GLU A 5 5.52 14.29 -10.25
CA GLU A 5 4.12 13.95 -10.49
C GLU A 5 3.93 12.45 -10.72
N TYR A 6 2.89 11.90 -10.11
CA TYR A 6 2.44 10.53 -10.33
C TYR A 6 1.08 10.56 -11.01
N ALA A 7 0.85 9.66 -11.96
CA ALA A 7 -0.40 9.56 -12.69
C ALA A 7 -0.89 8.10 -12.68
N PHE A 8 -2.05 7.88 -12.08
CA PHE A 8 -2.82 6.66 -12.32
C PHE A 8 -3.35 6.70 -13.75
N LYS A 9 -3.42 5.53 -14.38
CA LYS A 9 -3.87 5.36 -15.77
C LYS A 9 -4.92 4.27 -15.90
N GLY A 10 -5.72 4.40 -16.94
CA GLY A 10 -6.77 3.46 -17.33
C GLY A 10 -7.74 3.19 -16.19
N LYS A 11 -8.14 1.92 -16.01
CA LYS A 11 -9.12 1.53 -14.98
C LYS A 11 -8.77 2.03 -13.57
N HIS A 12 -7.48 2.08 -13.21
CA HIS A 12 -7.04 2.52 -11.88
C HIS A 12 -7.26 4.02 -11.67
N ALA A 13 -7.18 4.84 -12.73
CA ALA A 13 -7.57 6.25 -12.66
C ALA A 13 -9.06 6.39 -12.36
N THR A 14 -9.90 5.61 -13.06
CA THR A 14 -11.34 5.56 -12.84
C THR A 14 -11.68 5.14 -11.40
N TYR A 15 -11.01 4.12 -10.88
CA TYR A 15 -11.23 3.61 -9.52
C TYR A 15 -10.84 4.63 -8.46
N VAL A 16 -9.66 5.26 -8.60
CA VAL A 16 -9.19 6.28 -7.65
C VAL A 16 -10.14 7.47 -7.60
N LYS A 17 -10.66 7.92 -8.74
CA LYS A 17 -11.66 9.00 -8.79
C LYS A 17 -12.90 8.66 -7.98
N LYS A 18 -13.50 7.49 -8.24
CA LYS A 18 -14.70 7.03 -7.53
C LYS A 18 -14.45 6.85 -6.03
N LEU A 19 -13.34 6.23 -5.64
CA LEU A 19 -12.95 6.09 -4.23
C LEU A 19 -12.81 7.46 -3.54
N SER A 20 -12.34 8.46 -4.28
CA SER A 20 -12.13 9.79 -3.73
C SER A 20 -13.39 10.65 -3.65
N GLU A 21 -14.35 10.42 -4.53
CA GLU A 21 -15.69 11.03 -4.44
C GLU A 21 -16.44 10.60 -3.18
N VAL A 22 -16.11 9.42 -2.65
CA VAL A 22 -16.92 8.77 -1.62
C VAL A 22 -16.24 8.77 -0.24
N LEU A 23 -14.94 8.46 -0.15
CA LEU A 23 -14.26 8.27 1.14
C LEU A 23 -12.92 8.98 1.28
N PHE A 24 -12.13 9.05 0.21
CA PHE A 24 -10.76 9.56 0.27
C PHE A 24 -10.69 10.99 -0.25
N PRO A 25 -10.48 12.02 0.61
CA PRO A 25 -10.58 13.41 0.17
C PRO A 25 -9.61 13.79 -0.96
N ARG A 26 -8.49 13.08 -1.10
CA ARG A 26 -7.46 13.34 -2.11
C ARG A 26 -6.95 12.03 -2.71
N TYR A 27 -6.54 12.06 -3.98
CA TYR A 27 -5.91 10.91 -4.65
C TYR A 27 -4.64 10.42 -3.94
N ILE A 28 -3.91 11.33 -3.29
CA ILE A 28 -2.74 10.99 -2.48
C ILE A 28 -3.09 10.12 -1.28
N ASP A 29 -4.29 10.28 -0.70
CA ASP A 29 -4.74 9.46 0.43
C ASP A 29 -4.95 8.01 -0.01
N VAL A 30 -5.50 7.81 -1.22
CA VAL A 30 -5.59 6.48 -1.85
C VAL A 30 -4.19 5.92 -2.14
N TYR A 31 -3.27 6.73 -2.67
CA TYR A 31 -1.91 6.31 -3.00
C TYR A 31 -1.09 5.88 -1.78
N ILE A 32 -1.36 6.45 -0.61
CA ILE A 32 -0.71 6.08 0.67
C ILE A 32 -1.24 4.74 1.19
N ILE A 33 -2.56 4.52 1.17
CA ILE A 33 -3.18 3.36 1.82
C ILE A 33 -3.24 2.12 0.93
N ALA A 34 -3.46 2.30 -0.38
CA ALA A 34 -3.57 1.21 -1.34
C ALA A 34 -2.42 0.19 -1.29
N PRO A 35 -1.12 0.57 -1.22
CA PRO A 35 -0.04 -0.43 -1.17
C PRO A 35 -0.12 -1.32 0.08
N ILE A 36 -0.62 -0.81 1.21
CA ILE A 36 -0.80 -1.59 2.43
C ILE A 36 -1.94 -2.59 2.25
N VAL A 37 -3.04 -2.16 1.62
CA VAL A 37 -4.17 -3.04 1.28
C VAL A 37 -3.74 -4.11 0.28
N GLY A 38 -3.03 -3.74 -0.78
CA GLY A 38 -2.49 -4.68 -1.76
C GLY A 38 -1.57 -5.70 -1.10
N LEU A 39 -0.66 -5.25 -0.23
CA LEU A 39 0.22 -6.15 0.53
C LEU A 39 -0.58 -7.12 1.40
N TYR A 40 -1.60 -6.62 2.12
CA TYR A 40 -2.42 -7.41 3.02
C TYR A 40 -3.17 -8.54 2.31
N TYR A 41 -3.80 -8.23 1.18
CA TYR A 41 -4.51 -9.21 0.34
C TYR A 41 -3.58 -9.98 -0.60
N ASN A 42 -2.26 -9.75 -0.52
CA ASN A 42 -1.25 -10.24 -1.46
C ASN A 42 -1.66 -10.03 -2.93
N ARG A 43 -2.26 -8.87 -3.22
CA ARG A 43 -2.81 -8.50 -4.52
C ARG A 43 -1.88 -7.49 -5.20
N THR A 44 -1.51 -7.82 -6.43
CA THR A 44 -0.77 -6.95 -7.34
C THR A 44 -1.54 -6.80 -8.64
N ALA A 45 -1.38 -5.66 -9.30
CA ALA A 45 -1.91 -5.44 -10.63
C ALA A 45 -0.91 -4.69 -11.51
N SER A 46 -1.05 -4.85 -12.83
CA SER A 46 -0.26 -4.12 -13.82
C SER A 46 -1.00 -2.86 -14.27
N ILE A 47 -0.25 -1.89 -14.78
CA ILE A 47 -0.85 -0.70 -15.41
C ILE A 47 -1.74 -1.15 -16.57
N ASP A 48 -2.94 -0.58 -16.62
CA ASP A 48 -3.84 -0.72 -17.74
C ASP A 48 -3.66 0.48 -18.67
N GLU A 49 -3.21 0.21 -19.90
CA GLU A 49 -3.00 1.21 -20.95
C GLU A 49 -4.11 1.19 -22.00
N THR A 50 -5.16 0.37 -21.82
CA THR A 50 -6.24 0.23 -22.79
C THR A 50 -7.28 1.36 -22.72
N GLU A 51 -7.39 2.01 -21.57
CA GLU A 51 -8.28 3.14 -21.31
C GLU A 51 -7.48 4.45 -21.21
N ASP A 52 -8.00 5.54 -21.79
CA ASP A 52 -7.35 6.86 -21.82
C ASP A 52 -7.60 7.71 -20.55
N ASP A 53 -8.16 7.10 -19.49
CA ASP A 53 -8.42 7.85 -18.27
C ASP A 53 -7.14 8.07 -17.43
N THR A 54 -7.06 9.23 -16.80
CA THR A 54 -5.91 9.64 -15.98
C THR A 54 -6.35 10.37 -14.71
N ALA A 55 -5.69 10.05 -13.59
CA ALA A 55 -5.81 10.77 -12.32
C ALA A 55 -4.42 11.13 -11.80
N LYS A 56 -4.15 12.42 -11.61
CA LYS A 56 -2.81 12.95 -11.31
C LYS A 56 -2.68 13.37 -9.85
N ILE A 57 -1.55 13.05 -9.25
CA ILE A 57 -1.09 13.59 -7.98
C ILE A 57 0.10 14.50 -8.27
N PHE A 58 -0.07 15.79 -7.95
CA PHE A 58 0.98 16.78 -8.18
C PHE A 58 2.18 16.55 -7.26
N ALA A 59 3.36 17.00 -7.72
CA ALA A 59 4.61 16.83 -7.00
C ALA A 59 4.56 17.44 -5.59
N GLU A 60 3.88 18.59 -5.39
CA GLU A 60 3.75 19.21 -4.07
C GLU A 60 3.03 18.30 -3.07
N GLN A 61 2.01 17.56 -3.51
CA GLN A 61 1.27 16.62 -2.65
C GLN A 61 2.14 15.42 -2.26
N LEU A 62 2.90 14.88 -3.22
CA LEU A 62 3.83 13.78 -2.97
C LEU A 62 4.97 14.18 -2.02
N VAL A 63 5.50 15.40 -2.17
CA VAL A 63 6.52 15.93 -1.28
C VAL A 63 5.96 16.16 0.12
N ALA A 64 4.75 16.73 0.23
CA ALA A 64 4.09 16.96 1.50
C ALA A 64 3.84 15.66 2.28
N GLU A 65 3.43 14.60 1.57
CA GLU A 65 3.10 13.30 2.16
C GLU A 65 4.26 12.27 2.08
N ARG A 66 5.46 12.72 1.72
CA ARG A 66 6.62 11.84 1.44
C ARG A 66 6.88 10.86 2.58
N LYS A 67 6.78 11.30 3.83
CA LYS A 67 7.01 10.45 5.00
C LYS A 67 6.05 9.25 5.04
N HIS A 68 4.78 9.45 4.72
CA HIS A 68 3.77 8.39 4.70
C HIS A 68 4.02 7.43 3.54
N LEU A 69 4.35 7.95 2.37
CA LEU A 69 4.68 7.14 1.19
C LEU A 69 5.94 6.31 1.38
N GLU A 70 7.01 6.89 1.94
CA GLU A 70 8.24 6.16 2.26
C GLU A 70 8.00 5.06 3.28
N PHE A 71 7.12 5.31 4.26
CA PHE A 71 6.73 4.29 5.23
C PHE A 71 6.00 3.13 4.55
N ALA A 72 4.98 3.42 3.73
CA ALA A 72 4.25 2.40 2.98
C ALA A 72 5.18 1.62 2.02
N TYR A 73 6.06 2.32 1.31
CA TYR A 73 7.10 1.72 0.47
C TYR A 73 7.99 0.76 1.26
N LYS A 74 8.49 1.20 2.42
CA LYS A 74 9.37 0.37 3.25
C LYS A 74 8.67 -0.91 3.70
N LEU A 75 7.41 -0.81 4.12
CA LEU A 75 6.61 -1.97 4.49
C LEU A 75 6.44 -2.95 3.33
N VAL A 76 6.08 -2.46 2.14
CA VAL A 76 5.91 -3.32 0.95
C VAL A 76 7.20 -4.08 0.65
N ILE A 77 8.35 -3.42 0.60
CA ILE A 77 9.61 -4.08 0.24
C ILE A 77 10.09 -5.05 1.32
N LEU A 78 9.94 -4.70 2.61
CA LEU A 78 10.31 -5.59 3.71
C LEU A 78 9.42 -6.84 3.79
N CYS A 79 8.13 -6.70 3.48
CA CYS A 79 7.17 -7.78 3.49
C CYS A 79 7.08 -8.53 2.16
N TYR A 80 7.69 -7.99 1.09
CA TYR A 80 7.75 -8.65 -0.21
C TYR A 80 8.38 -10.02 -0.06
N LYS A 81 7.63 -11.03 -0.50
CA LYS A 81 8.04 -12.43 -0.59
C LYS A 81 7.63 -12.88 -1.98
N ASN A 82 8.60 -13.06 -2.87
CA ASN A 82 8.37 -13.63 -4.19
C ASN A 82 9.14 -14.94 -4.24
N ASP A 83 8.53 -16.00 -4.78
CA ASP A 83 9.16 -17.32 -4.88
C ASP A 83 10.47 -17.30 -5.70
N ASN A 84 10.63 -16.31 -6.58
CA ASN A 84 11.87 -16.05 -7.33
C ASN A 84 12.91 -15.24 -6.53
N PHE A 85 12.46 -14.50 -5.51
CA PHE A 85 13.27 -13.74 -4.56
C PHE A 85 13.18 -14.44 -3.21
N ASN A 86 13.83 -15.61 -3.09
CA ASN A 86 14.14 -16.24 -1.80
C ASN A 86 15.25 -15.45 -1.08
N GLU A 87 15.11 -14.12 -1.07
CA GLU A 87 16.04 -13.22 -0.42
C GLU A 87 15.77 -13.27 1.08
N ASP A 88 16.85 -13.54 1.82
CA ASP A 88 16.85 -13.44 3.27
C ASP A 88 16.37 -12.04 3.71
N PHE A 89 15.79 -11.95 4.89
CA PHE A 89 15.31 -10.71 5.48
C PHE A 89 16.38 -9.60 5.45
N GLU A 90 17.64 -9.94 5.69
CA GLU A 90 18.77 -9.00 5.60
C GLU A 90 18.88 -8.33 4.23
N LYS A 91 18.74 -9.07 3.13
CA LYS A 91 18.79 -8.52 1.77
C LYS A 91 17.62 -7.57 1.51
N ARG A 92 16.43 -7.88 2.03
CA ARG A 92 15.27 -6.98 1.91
C ARG A 92 15.50 -5.67 2.68
N ILE A 93 16.19 -5.72 3.83
CA ILE A 93 16.65 -4.52 4.54
C ILE A 93 17.65 -3.74 3.68
N GLU A 94 18.67 -4.39 3.12
CA GLU A 94 19.65 -3.73 2.25
C GLU A 94 18.98 -3.03 1.06
N ARG A 95 18.04 -3.72 0.41
CA ARG A 95 17.27 -3.18 -0.72
C ARG A 95 16.44 -1.97 -0.32
N VAL A 96 15.73 -2.02 0.81
CA VAL A 96 14.80 -0.95 1.20
C VAL A 96 15.52 0.35 1.58
N PHE A 97 16.75 0.24 2.11
CA PHE A 97 17.61 1.37 2.48
C PHE A 97 18.67 1.70 1.42
N SER A 98 18.67 1.01 0.28
CA SER A 98 19.63 1.23 -0.80
C SER A 98 19.54 2.65 -1.35
N THR A 99 20.69 3.22 -1.67
CA THR A 99 20.82 4.47 -2.42
C THR A 99 21.10 4.24 -3.91
N ASP A 100 21.20 2.99 -4.34
CA ASP A 100 21.40 2.62 -5.74
C ASP A 100 20.12 2.89 -6.55
N GLU A 101 20.24 3.68 -7.62
CA GLU A 101 19.10 4.12 -8.44
C GLU A 101 18.37 2.96 -9.12
N GLU A 102 19.07 1.91 -9.56
CA GLU A 102 18.45 0.76 -10.21
C GLU A 102 17.69 -0.10 -9.20
N VAL A 103 18.23 -0.28 -7.99
CA VAL A 103 17.53 -0.96 -6.90
C VAL A 103 16.28 -0.19 -6.49
N ILE A 104 16.38 1.13 -6.34
CA ILE A 104 15.22 1.99 -6.03
C ILE A 104 14.16 1.88 -7.12
N LYS A 105 14.56 1.88 -8.40
CA LYS A 105 13.64 1.77 -9.54
C LYS A 105 12.93 0.43 -9.57
N GLU A 106 13.63 -0.68 -9.31
CA GLU A 106 13.03 -2.00 -9.21
C GLU A 106 12.03 -2.08 -8.04
N ASN A 107 12.42 -1.58 -6.87
CA ASN A 107 11.53 -1.53 -5.71
C ASN A 107 10.29 -0.65 -5.96
N MET A 108 10.45 0.48 -6.65
CA MET A 108 9.32 1.34 -7.03
C MET A 108 8.35 0.63 -7.97
N LYS A 109 8.84 -0.28 -8.83
CA LYS A 109 7.97 -1.12 -9.67
C LYS A 109 7.12 -2.06 -8.81
N ILE A 110 7.76 -2.79 -7.89
CA ILE A 110 7.07 -3.68 -6.94
C ILE A 110 6.03 -2.90 -6.13
N PHE A 111 6.45 -1.77 -5.56
CA PHE A 111 5.56 -0.88 -4.81
C PHE A 111 4.33 -0.47 -5.64
N ASN A 112 4.54 -0.02 -6.88
CA ASN A 112 3.43 0.39 -7.74
C ASN A 112 2.52 -0.79 -8.10
N GLU A 113 3.04 -2.00 -8.29
CA GLU A 113 2.20 -3.19 -8.54
C GLU A 113 1.24 -3.46 -7.36
N TYR A 114 1.72 -3.32 -6.12
CA TYR A 114 0.87 -3.43 -4.93
C TYR A 114 -0.08 -2.24 -4.76
N VAL A 115 0.32 -1.02 -5.12
CA VAL A 115 -0.59 0.13 -5.15
C VAL A 115 -1.79 -0.20 -6.05
N LEU A 116 -1.54 -0.66 -7.27
CA LEU A 116 -2.60 -0.95 -8.23
C LEU A 116 -3.50 -2.09 -7.74
N GLY A 117 -2.91 -3.18 -7.23
CA GLY A 117 -3.66 -4.29 -6.65
C GLY A 117 -4.51 -3.88 -5.45
N GLY A 118 -4.00 -3.00 -4.59
CA GLY A 118 -4.76 -2.45 -3.47
C GLY A 118 -5.89 -1.51 -3.89
N ILE A 119 -5.73 -0.76 -4.98
CA ILE A 119 -6.81 0.06 -5.56
C ILE A 119 -7.93 -0.84 -6.08
N GLU A 120 -7.60 -1.95 -6.75
CA GLU A 120 -8.61 -2.93 -7.17
C GLU A 120 -9.39 -3.47 -5.98
N VAL A 121 -8.70 -3.91 -4.91
CA VAL A 121 -9.37 -4.44 -3.71
C VAL A 121 -10.26 -3.39 -3.05
N LEU A 122 -9.77 -2.16 -2.85
CA LEU A 122 -10.56 -1.09 -2.26
C LEU A 122 -11.80 -0.81 -3.11
N TYR A 123 -11.67 -0.79 -4.43
CA TYR A 123 -12.77 -0.55 -5.34
C TYR A 123 -13.80 -1.69 -5.30
N GLU A 124 -13.36 -2.94 -5.39
CA GLU A 124 -14.20 -4.13 -5.30
C GLU A 124 -14.99 -4.12 -3.98
N LYS A 125 -14.30 -3.97 -2.84
CA LYS A 125 -14.88 -4.02 -1.48
C LYS A 125 -15.80 -2.86 -1.13
N ILE A 126 -15.48 -1.66 -1.59
CA ILE A 126 -16.19 -0.46 -1.16
C ILE A 126 -17.26 -0.08 -2.18
N ILE A 127 -16.95 -0.17 -3.48
CA ILE A 127 -17.79 0.39 -4.55
C ILE A 127 -18.60 -0.69 -5.26
N GLU A 128 -18.01 -1.84 -5.58
CA GLU A 128 -18.71 -2.88 -6.38
C GLU A 128 -19.58 -3.81 -5.54
N GLU A 129 -19.17 -4.17 -4.33
CA GLU A 129 -19.84 -5.23 -3.55
C GLU A 129 -21.28 -4.88 -3.07
N ASN A 130 -21.78 -3.63 -3.15
CA ASN A 130 -23.13 -3.28 -2.66
C ASN A 130 -23.83 -2.08 -3.33
N ASP A 131 -25.15 -2.00 -3.10
CA ASP A 131 -26.19 -1.09 -3.64
C ASP A 131 -26.02 0.42 -3.35
N GLY A 132 -24.81 0.90 -3.04
CA GLY A 132 -24.51 2.33 -2.82
C GLY A 132 -24.29 2.76 -1.36
N ASP A 133 -24.35 1.86 -0.36
CA ASP A 133 -23.94 2.16 1.02
C ASP A 133 -22.42 2.04 1.22
N TYR A 134 -21.70 2.98 0.61
CA TYR A 134 -20.25 2.93 0.60
C TYR A 134 -19.59 3.16 1.97
N ILE A 135 -20.25 3.92 2.85
CA ILE A 135 -19.75 4.13 4.22
C ILE A 135 -19.90 2.85 5.03
N GLY A 136 -21.05 2.16 4.93
CA GLY A 136 -21.27 0.85 5.52
C GLY A 136 -20.20 -0.15 5.09
N ASN A 137 -19.96 -0.26 3.78
CA ASN A 137 -18.93 -1.16 3.23
C ASN A 137 -17.53 -0.85 3.76
N PHE A 138 -17.17 0.43 3.87
CA PHE A 138 -15.87 0.82 4.40
C PHE A 138 -15.73 0.50 5.88
N VAL A 139 -16.77 0.71 6.68
CA VAL A 139 -16.79 0.34 8.09
C VAL A 139 -16.65 -1.18 8.24
N GLU A 140 -17.34 -1.97 7.42
CA GLU A 140 -17.20 -3.43 7.40
C GLU A 140 -15.77 -3.84 7.01
N PHE A 141 -15.23 -3.27 5.95
CA PHE A 141 -13.84 -3.50 5.52
C PHE A 141 -12.82 -3.23 6.63
N VAL A 142 -12.94 -2.11 7.34
CA VAL A 142 -12.04 -1.77 8.46
C VAL A 142 -12.23 -2.74 9.63
N ASN A 143 -13.48 -3.14 9.93
CA ASN A 143 -13.76 -4.10 11.00
C ASN A 143 -13.21 -5.49 10.66
N ASP A 144 -13.29 -5.94 9.42
CA ASP A 144 -12.73 -7.20 8.93
C ASP A 144 -11.22 -7.20 9.11
N PHE A 145 -10.58 -6.14 8.61
CA PHE A 145 -9.15 -5.93 8.78
C PHE A 145 -8.73 -5.94 10.25
N GLN A 146 -9.45 -5.23 11.12
CA GLN A 146 -9.18 -5.21 12.56
C GLN A 146 -9.35 -6.60 13.19
N ARG A 147 -10.43 -7.33 12.85
CA ARG A 147 -10.69 -8.67 13.38
C ARG A 147 -9.57 -9.63 13.01
N GLU A 148 -9.13 -9.62 11.76
CA GLU A 148 -8.07 -10.51 11.28
C GLU A 148 -6.71 -10.19 11.93
N ILE A 149 -6.39 -8.90 12.16
CA ILE A 149 -5.21 -8.50 12.95
C ILE A 149 -5.32 -8.93 14.41
N MET A 150 -6.50 -8.81 15.02
CA MET A 150 -6.71 -9.23 16.41
C MET A 150 -6.63 -10.75 16.58
N VAL A 151 -7.17 -11.52 15.64
CA VAL A 151 -7.08 -12.99 15.64
C VAL A 151 -5.62 -13.44 15.46
N SER A 152 -4.88 -12.84 14.53
CA SER A 152 -3.46 -13.13 14.34
C SER A 152 -2.60 -12.69 15.55
N ASN A 153 -3.05 -11.69 16.33
CA ASN A 153 -2.41 -11.33 17.60
C ASN A 153 -2.73 -12.25 18.77
N GLY A 154 -3.80 -13.05 18.68
CA GLY A 154 -4.14 -14.08 19.68
C GLY A 154 -3.11 -15.20 19.79
N GLU A 155 -2.19 -15.31 18.82
CA GLU A 155 -1.06 -16.25 18.82
C GLU A 155 0.32 -15.56 18.77
N ASN A 156 0.39 -14.22 18.87
CA ASN A 156 1.67 -13.51 18.71
C ASN A 156 2.53 -13.53 19.98
N LYS A 157 3.55 -14.39 19.97
CA LYS A 157 4.72 -14.39 20.88
C LYS A 157 5.61 -13.13 20.77
N LEU A 158 5.23 -12.12 19.97
CA LEU A 158 5.99 -10.88 19.79
C LEU A 158 5.94 -9.95 21.01
N SER A 159 4.82 -9.94 21.77
CA SER A 159 4.73 -9.21 23.05
C SER A 159 5.57 -9.85 24.18
N ASP A 160 5.94 -11.12 24.01
CA ASP A 160 6.79 -11.87 24.93
C ASP A 160 8.26 -11.93 24.49
N SER A 161 8.59 -11.34 23.33
CA SER A 161 9.98 -11.26 22.87
C SER A 161 10.80 -10.35 23.79
N THR A 162 11.71 -10.97 24.56
CA THR A 162 12.69 -10.29 25.42
C THR A 162 13.49 -9.24 24.66
N LEU A 163 13.74 -9.48 23.36
CA LEU A 163 14.51 -8.60 22.48
C LEU A 163 13.83 -7.24 22.26
N ILE A 164 12.50 -7.21 22.08
CA ILE A 164 11.76 -5.95 21.89
C ILE A 164 11.66 -5.18 23.21
N LYS A 165 11.56 -5.89 24.35
CA LYS A 165 11.57 -5.28 25.68
C LYS A 165 12.93 -4.66 26.03
N GLU A 166 14.03 -5.18 25.49
CA GLU A 166 15.37 -4.59 25.66
C GLU A 166 15.56 -3.36 24.77
N ILE A 167 15.14 -3.40 23.49
CA ILE A 167 15.26 -2.24 22.57
C ILE A 167 14.45 -1.03 23.06
N LEU A 168 13.32 -1.26 23.73
CA LEU A 168 12.46 -0.19 24.27
C LEU A 168 12.89 0.32 25.66
N LYS A 169 13.88 -0.29 26.31
CA LYS A 169 14.40 0.20 27.60
C LYS A 169 15.39 1.37 27.47
N ASP A 170 15.96 1.54 26.28
CA ASP A 170 16.96 2.57 25.99
C ASP A 170 16.34 3.85 25.39
N TYR A 171 15.00 3.98 25.43
CA TYR A 171 14.21 5.16 25.08
C TYR A 171 13.28 5.54 26.23
#